data_AF-A0A1A6GVQ4-F1
#
_entry.id   AF-A0A1A6GVQ4-F1
#
_cell.length_a   1.000
_cell.length_b   1.000
_cell.length_c   1.000
_cell.angle_alpha   90.00
_cell.angle_beta   90.00
_cell.angle_gamma   90.00
#
_symmetry.space_group_name_H-M   'P 1'
#
loop_
_entity.id
_entity.type
_entity.pdbx_description
1 polymer ?
#
loop_
_entity_poly.entity_id
_entity_poly.type
_entity_poly.pdbx_seq_one_letter_code
_entity_poly.pdbx_strand_id
1 'polypeptide(L)'
;MHCDIIVNTEQEHLNVNVDMMKEALEKLQLNIVEMKDENATLDGGDVLFTGREFFVGLSKRTNQRGAEILADTFKDYAVSTVPVADSLHLKSFCSMAGPNLIAIGSSEPAQKALKVNTKLCF
;
A
#
# COMPACT_ATOMS: atom_id res chain seq x y z
N MET A 1 0.55 15.57 -12.56
CA MET A 1 0.77 14.44 -11.65
C MET A 1 0.30 14.90 -10.28
N HIS A 2 -0.93 14.53 -9.91
CA HIS A 2 -1.43 14.79 -8.56
C HIS A 2 -0.79 13.70 -7.68
N CYS A 3 0.06 14.08 -6.74
CA CYS A 3 0.63 13.13 -5.79
C CYS A 3 -0.26 13.18 -4.56
N ASP A 4 -1.26 12.30 -4.52
CA ASP A 4 -2.02 12.08 -3.31
C ASP A 4 -1.20 11.21 -2.36
N ILE A 5 -1.35 11.44 -1.05
CA ILE A 5 -0.78 10.56 -0.03
C ILE A 5 -1.88 10.17 0.93
N ILE A 6 -1.96 8.87 1.19
CA ILE A 6 -2.89 8.31 2.15
C ILE A 6 -2.22 8.28 3.51
N VAL A 7 -2.86 8.92 4.48
CA VAL A 7 -2.46 8.88 5.89
C VAL A 7 -3.53 8.09 6.64
N ASN A 8 -3.12 6.98 7.26
CA ASN A 8 -4.01 6.10 8.03
C ASN A 8 -3.99 6.51 9.51
N THR A 9 -5.12 6.98 10.04
CA THR A 9 -5.20 7.59 11.38
C THR A 9 -5.55 6.63 12.51
N GLU A 10 -5.93 5.38 12.22
CA GLU A 10 -6.55 4.48 13.21
C GLU A 10 -5.68 3.28 13.63
N GLN A 11 -4.38 3.27 13.33
CA GLN A 11 -3.49 2.28 13.94
C GLN A 11 -3.09 2.75 15.35
N GLU A 12 -3.82 2.32 16.39
CA GLU A 12 -3.72 2.78 17.80
C GLU A 12 -2.30 2.93 18.37
N HIS A 13 -1.30 2.18 17.89
CA HIS A 13 0.09 2.28 18.33
C HIS A 13 0.93 3.34 17.59
N LEU A 14 0.38 4.02 16.58
CA LEU A 14 1.08 4.92 15.65
C LEU A 14 0.45 6.32 15.55
N ASN A 15 -0.61 6.62 16.29
CA ASN A 15 -1.37 7.88 16.17
C ASN A 15 -0.48 9.15 16.29
N VAL A 16 0.54 9.13 17.16
CA VAL A 16 1.50 10.25 17.29
C VAL A 16 2.35 10.44 16.02
N ASN A 17 2.70 9.35 15.33
CA ASN A 17 3.47 9.42 14.08
C ASN A 17 2.62 9.94 12.92
N VAL A 18 1.31 9.70 12.95
CA VAL A 18 0.37 10.11 11.90
C VAL A 18 0.23 11.63 11.87
N ASP A 19 0.03 12.27 13.02
CA ASP A 19 -0.11 13.73 13.12
C ASP A 19 1.15 14.46 12.63
N MET A 20 2.34 13.99 13.07
CA MET A 20 3.61 14.57 12.63
C MET A 20 3.83 14.38 11.12
N MET A 21 3.47 13.21 10.57
CA MET A 21 3.61 12.95 9.15
C MET A 21 2.65 13.84 8.35
N LYS A 22 1.40 13.98 8.81
CA LYS A 22 0.43 14.89 8.18
C LYS A 22 0.95 16.31 8.13
N GLU A 23 1.42 16.86 9.26
CA GLU A 23 2.00 18.21 9.29
C GLU A 23 3.19 18.37 8.33
N ALA A 24 4.06 17.35 8.26
CA ALA A 24 5.21 17.36 7.35
C ALA A 24 4.76 17.37 5.88
N LEU A 25 3.75 16.59 5.52
CA LEU A 25 3.19 16.53 4.17
C LEU A 25 2.44 17.82 3.80
N GLU A 26 1.74 18.45 4.74
CA GLU A 26 1.08 19.74 4.55
C GLU A 26 2.10 20.84 4.24
N LYS A 27 3.24 20.85 4.96
CA LYS A 27 4.35 21.78 4.71
C LYS A 27 4.97 21.61 3.32
N LEU A 28 4.88 20.41 2.74
CA LEU A 28 5.32 20.12 1.37
C LEU A 28 4.26 20.46 0.30
N GLN A 29 3.09 20.99 0.71
CA GLN A 29 1.99 21.36 -0.18
C GLN A 29 1.48 20.18 -1.01
N LEU A 30 1.52 18.97 -0.44
CA LEU A 30 0.98 17.77 -1.05
C LEU A 30 -0.51 17.64 -0.74
N ASN A 31 -1.25 16.98 -1.62
CA ASN A 31 -2.65 16.67 -1.37
C ASN A 31 -2.71 15.45 -0.46
N ILE A 32 -3.41 15.60 0.66
CA ILE A 32 -3.50 14.57 1.68
C ILE A 32 -4.92 14.04 1.69
N VAL A 33 -5.02 12.72 1.58
CA VAL A 33 -6.28 12.00 1.78
C VAL A 33 -6.14 11.20 3.08
N GLU A 34 -7.02 11.47 4.03
CA GLU A 34 -7.06 10.76 5.31
C GLU A 34 -7.98 9.54 5.19
N MET A 35 -7.48 8.37 5.56
CA MET A 35 -8.28 7.16 5.71
C MET A 35 -8.98 7.19 7.07
N LYS A 36 -10.24 7.66 7.09
CA LYS A 36 -11.05 7.84 8.32
C LYS A 36 -12.01 6.69 8.63
N ASP A 37 -12.08 5.68 7.76
CA ASP A 37 -12.96 4.53 7.98
C ASP A 37 -12.32 3.61 9.03
N GLU A 38 -12.94 3.49 10.20
CA GLU A 38 -12.46 2.69 11.34
C GLU A 38 -12.29 1.19 10.99
N ASN A 39 -12.98 0.72 9.94
CA ASN A 39 -12.85 -0.65 9.46
C ASN A 39 -11.74 -0.81 8.42
N ALA A 40 -11.08 0.27 8.01
CA ALA A 40 -10.04 0.26 7.00
C ALA A 40 -8.67 0.29 7.64
N THR A 41 -7.80 -0.64 7.24
CA THR A 41 -6.40 -0.62 7.63
C THR A 41 -5.54 -0.76 6.41
N LEU A 42 -4.49 0.07 6.34
CA LEU A 42 -3.47 0.01 5.31
C LEU A 42 -2.13 0.44 5.91
N ASP A 43 -1.10 -0.35 5.64
CA ASP A 43 0.28 -0.03 5.95
C ASP A 43 1.04 0.29 4.66
N GLY A 44 1.79 1.39 4.65
CA GLY A 44 2.60 1.79 3.50
C GLY A 44 3.60 0.72 3.08
N GLY A 45 4.00 -0.19 3.98
CA GLY A 45 4.81 -1.37 3.67
C GLY A 45 4.16 -2.35 2.69
N ASP A 46 2.84 -2.42 2.65
CA ASP A 46 2.08 -3.32 1.79
C ASP A 46 1.77 -2.76 0.40
N VAL A 47 2.10 -1.49 0.14
CA VAL A 47 1.85 -0.84 -1.14
C VAL A 47 3.12 -0.79 -1.99
N LEU A 48 3.04 -1.40 -3.18
CA LEU A 48 4.06 -1.33 -4.22
C LEU A 48 3.50 -0.58 -5.44
N PHE A 49 4.00 0.62 -5.70
CA PHE A 49 3.72 1.36 -6.92
C PHE A 49 4.78 1.06 -7.99
N THR A 50 4.34 0.65 -9.17
CA THR A 50 5.24 0.26 -10.26
C THR A 50 5.57 1.40 -11.24
N GLY A 51 4.95 2.57 -11.06
CA GLY A 51 4.88 3.63 -12.06
C GLY A 51 3.71 3.49 -13.04
N ARG A 52 2.96 2.37 -12.98
CA ARG A 52 1.81 2.08 -13.86
C ARG A 52 0.57 1.60 -13.13
N GLU A 53 0.75 0.91 -12.02
CA GLU A 53 -0.31 0.31 -11.21
C GLU A 53 0.20 0.11 -9.78
N PHE A 54 -0.73 -0.16 -8.87
CA PHE A 54 -0.45 -0.52 -7.49
C PHE A 54 -0.70 -2.01 -7.27
N PHE A 55 0.23 -2.64 -6.55
CA PHE A 55 -0.02 -3.90 -5.86
C PHE A 55 -0.15 -3.63 -4.36
N VAL A 56 -1.23 -4.12 -3.76
CA VAL A 56 -1.53 -3.97 -2.33
C VAL A 56 -1.54 -5.33 -1.65
N GLY A 57 -0.63 -5.52 -0.71
CA GLY A 57 -0.56 -6.72 0.11
C GLY A 57 -1.73 -6.80 1.09
N LEU A 58 -2.53 -7.87 1.01
CA LEU A 58 -3.51 -8.19 2.05
C LEU A 58 -2.79 -8.96 3.16
N SER A 59 -2.54 -8.26 4.27
CA SER A 59 -1.73 -8.72 5.39
C SER A 59 -2.51 -8.61 6.70
N LYS A 60 -1.85 -8.87 7.84
CA LYS A 60 -2.44 -8.58 9.16
C LYS A 60 -2.64 -7.08 9.43
N ARG A 61 -1.97 -6.20 8.66
CA ARG A 61 -2.00 -4.74 8.85
C ARG A 61 -2.71 -3.97 7.72
N THR A 62 -2.95 -4.64 6.60
CA THR A 62 -3.63 -4.07 5.44
C THR A 62 -4.78 -4.97 5.04
N ASN A 63 -6.00 -4.44 5.08
CA ASN A 63 -7.21 -5.19 4.74
C ASN A 63 -7.82 -4.74 3.41
N GLN A 64 -8.88 -5.44 2.99
CA GLN A 64 -9.55 -5.19 1.72
C GLN A 64 -10.12 -3.76 1.63
N ARG A 65 -10.67 -3.25 2.73
CA ARG A 65 -11.24 -1.91 2.78
C ARG A 65 -10.17 -0.82 2.62
N GLY A 66 -9.00 -1.01 3.21
CA GLY A 66 -7.86 -0.12 3.01
C GLY A 66 -7.38 -0.09 1.55
N ALA A 67 -7.36 -1.23 0.88
CA ALA A 67 -7.02 -1.33 -0.53
C ALA A 67 -8.05 -0.63 -1.45
N GLU A 68 -9.34 -0.73 -1.14
CA GLU A 68 -10.41 -0.02 -1.86
C GLU A 68 -10.28 1.50 -1.73
N ILE A 69 -10.02 2.00 -0.52
CA ILE A 69 -9.80 3.45 -0.30
C ILE A 69 -8.58 3.93 -1.09
N LEU A 70 -7.54 3.10 -1.22
CA LEU A 70 -6.39 3.42 -2.06
C LEU A 70 -6.79 3.53 -3.54
N ALA A 71 -7.59 2.60 -4.05
CA ALA A 71 -8.11 2.68 -5.42
C ALA A 71 -8.98 3.93 -5.65
N ASP A 72 -9.86 4.25 -4.71
CA ASP A 72 -10.72 5.45 -4.78
C ASP A 72 -9.91 6.75 -4.74
N THR A 73 -8.76 6.72 -4.06
CA THR A 73 -7.84 7.87 -3.98
C THR A 73 -7.06 8.04 -5.29
N PHE A 74 -6.55 6.95 -5.86
CA PHE A 74 -5.68 6.96 -7.04
C PHE A 74 -6.38 6.41 -8.29
N LYS A 75 -7.50 7.02 -8.69
CA LYS A 75 -8.39 6.52 -9.77
C LYS A 75 -7.74 6.35 -11.14
N ASP A 76 -6.61 7.03 -11.39
CA ASP A 76 -5.88 6.94 -12.65
C ASP A 76 -5.00 5.68 -12.75
N TYR A 77 -4.87 4.92 -11.67
CA TYR A 77 -4.02 3.73 -11.60
C TYR A 77 -4.83 2.51 -11.19
N ALA A 78 -4.62 1.40 -11.90
CA ALA A 78 -5.17 0.11 -11.49
C ALA A 78 -4.61 -0.31 -10.11
N VAL A 79 -5.45 -0.92 -9.29
CA VAL A 79 -5.05 -1.48 -7.99
C VAL A 79 -5.38 -2.96 -7.95
N SER A 80 -4.36 -3.79 -7.71
CA SER A 80 -4.49 -5.24 -7.57
C SER A 80 -4.07 -5.70 -6.17
N THR A 81 -4.79 -6.65 -5.58
CA THR A 81 -4.44 -7.20 -4.27
C THR A 81 -3.59 -8.47 -4.37
N VAL A 82 -2.68 -8.66 -3.42
CA VAL A 82 -1.79 -9.83 -3.30
C VAL A 82 -1.87 -10.38 -1.89
N PRO A 83 -2.21 -11.67 -1.66
CA PRO A 83 -2.19 -12.26 -0.32
C PRO A 83 -0.79 -12.28 0.29
N VAL A 84 -0.66 -11.79 1.53
CA VAL A 84 0.59 -11.75 2.30
C VAL A 84 0.38 -12.52 3.61
N ALA A 85 0.68 -13.82 3.60
CA ALA A 85 0.41 -14.71 4.74
C ALA A 85 1.56 -14.77 5.78
N ASP A 86 2.81 -14.84 5.31
CA ASP A 86 3.96 -15.27 6.13
C ASP A 86 5.04 -14.19 6.31
N SER A 87 4.81 -12.95 5.85
CA SER A 87 5.75 -11.83 6.00
C SER A 87 5.09 -10.65 6.71
N LEU A 88 5.92 -9.69 7.13
CA LEU A 88 5.44 -8.46 7.76
C LEU A 88 4.64 -7.62 6.75
N HIS A 89 5.19 -7.43 5.54
CA HIS A 89 4.58 -6.68 4.45
C HIS A 89 4.87 -7.30 3.08
N LEU A 90 4.15 -6.86 2.04
CA LEU A 90 4.48 -7.12 0.64
C LEU A 90 5.93 -6.71 0.33
N LYS A 91 6.34 -5.49 0.72
CA LYS A 91 7.69 -5.00 0.47
C LYS A 91 8.79 -5.67 1.31
N SER A 92 8.44 -6.58 2.21
CA SER A 92 9.45 -7.38 2.93
C SER A 92 10.19 -8.36 2.02
N PHE A 93 9.64 -8.66 0.84
CA PHE A 93 10.25 -9.61 -0.10
C PHE A 93 10.28 -9.12 -1.55
N CYS A 94 9.76 -7.93 -1.86
CA CYS A 94 9.88 -7.32 -3.19
C CYS A 94 9.97 -5.79 -3.16
N SER A 95 10.52 -5.19 -4.22
CA SER A 95 10.52 -3.75 -4.43
C SER A 95 10.79 -3.40 -5.91
N MET A 96 10.57 -2.14 -6.30
CA MET A 96 11.02 -1.66 -7.60
C MET A 96 12.55 -1.52 -7.59
N ALA A 97 13.23 -2.21 -8.52
CA ALA A 97 14.68 -2.10 -8.73
C ALA A 97 15.04 -1.27 -9.98
N GLY A 98 14.03 -0.80 -10.72
CA GLY A 98 14.16 0.09 -11.87
C GLY A 98 12.85 0.16 -12.66
N PRO A 99 12.80 0.98 -13.72
CA PRO A 99 11.65 0.98 -14.62
C PRO A 99 11.41 -0.43 -15.16
N ASN A 100 10.19 -0.95 -14.96
CA ASN A 100 9.79 -2.30 -15.38
C ASN A 100 10.57 -3.45 -14.74
N LEU A 101 11.23 -3.22 -13.59
CA LEU A 101 12.01 -4.23 -12.89
C LEU A 101 11.59 -4.31 -11.42
N ILE A 102 11.06 -5.45 -11.02
CA ILE A 102 10.76 -5.79 -9.63
C ILE A 102 11.84 -6.72 -9.11
N ALA A 103 12.53 -6.33 -8.05
CA ALA A 103 13.34 -7.25 -7.26
C ALA A 103 12.42 -8.11 -6.41
N ILE A 104 12.69 -9.41 -6.33
CA ILE A 104 11.90 -10.35 -5.52
C ILE A 104 12.80 -11.42 -4.90
N GLY A 105 12.50 -11.77 -3.66
CA GLY A 105 13.18 -12.86 -2.95
C GLY A 105 12.85 -14.24 -3.51
N SER A 106 13.70 -15.21 -3.22
CA SER A 106 13.52 -16.62 -3.61
C SER A 106 12.83 -17.48 -2.55
N SER A 107 12.34 -16.87 -1.46
CA SER A 107 11.61 -17.59 -0.41
C SER A 107 10.24 -18.07 -0.90
N GLU A 108 9.71 -19.11 -0.28
CA GLU A 108 8.40 -19.67 -0.66
C GLU A 108 7.26 -18.62 -0.62
N PRO A 109 7.14 -17.75 0.40
CA PRO A 109 6.12 -16.70 0.41
C PRO A 109 6.25 -15.72 -0.77
N ALA A 110 7.48 -15.34 -1.12
CA ALA A 110 7.75 -14.43 -2.24
C ALA A 110 7.35 -15.07 -3.58
N GLN A 111 7.69 -16.34 -3.76
CA GLN A 111 7.34 -17.09 -4.97
C GLN A 111 5.84 -17.36 -5.07
N LYS A 112 5.14 -17.54 -3.94
CA LYS A 112 3.68 -17.62 -3.92
C LYS A 112 3.07 -16.29 -4.37
N ALA A 113 3.51 -15.17 -3.80
CA ALA A 113 3.03 -13.83 -4.17
C ALA A 113 3.21 -13.55 -5.68
N LEU A 114 4.34 -13.96 -6.28
CA LEU A 114 4.58 -13.83 -7.72
C LEU A 114 3.62 -14.67 -8.58
N LYS A 115 3.23 -15.84 -8.10
CA LYS A 115 2.38 -16.80 -8.82
C LYS A 115 0.90 -16.55 -8.62
N VAL A 116 0.51 -15.65 -7.72
CA VAL A 116 -0.89 -15.28 -7.56
C VAL A 116 -1.32 -14.53 -8.81
N ASN A 117 -2.24 -15.11 -9.57
CA ASN A 117 -3.04 -14.34 -10.51
C ASN A 117 -3.77 -13.28 -9.69
N THR A 118 -3.38 -12.03 -9.85
CA THR A 118 -4.01 -10.89 -9.18
C THR A 118 -5.49 -10.92 -9.49
N LYS A 119 -6.27 -11.25 -8.46
CA LYS A 119 -7.72 -11.31 -8.53
C LYS A 119 -8.22 -10.05 -7.84
N LEU A 120 -9.02 -9.28 -8.58
CA LEU A 120 -9.59 -7.97 -8.24
C LEU A 120 -8.69 -6.81 -8.69
N CYS A 121 -9.08 -6.24 -9.84
CA CYS A 121 -8.72 -4.88 -10.20
C CYS A 121 -9.88 -3.99 -9.76
N PHE A 122 -9.57 -2.97 -8.96
CA PHE A 122 -10.46 -1.85 -8.68
C PHE A 122 -10.25 -0.76 -9.72
#